data_AF-A0A815ZQU6-F1
#
_entry.id   AF-A0A815ZQU6-F1
#
_cell.length_a   1.000
_cell.length_b   1.000
_cell.length_c   1.000
_cell.angle_alpha   90.00
_cell.angle_beta   90.00
_cell.angle_gamma   90.00
#
_symmetry.space_group_name_H-M   'P 1'
#
loop_
_entity.id
_entity.type
_entity.pdbx_description
1 polymer ?
#
loop_
_entity_poly.entity_id
_entity_poly.type
_entity_poly.pdbx_seq_one_letter_code
_entity_poly.pdbx_strand_id
1 'polypeptide(L)'
;MTTERNNDNNNDLLDEPNEHRRKTVKRRPIVPDGGWGWIIVFSSFMIHFIMDGITYSMGDIYLEPMLSSLKLNRGYVSIIFAFLESITLAAAPISTVFTNTFGSRKITIVGAILASLGFFLSRLWTNIYYYYVTIGLIAGIGCGLMYLPAIVSVGYYFERKRSFAIGIADCGSGLGTIAFPFFIPWIMEHFFSNDYKGILLLESVLLLMCAFFGLLMVPLPIELSEQRRARLKLRAEAKRQATNKVVLDKDNNANQLITEQQ
;
A
#
# COMPACT_ATOMS: atom_id res chain seq x y z
N MET A 1 22.30 -71.92 -41.94
CA MET A 1 21.50 -71.99 -40.70
C MET A 1 22.32 -71.29 -39.62
N THR A 2 22.16 -69.97 -39.40
CA THR A 2 21.35 -69.35 -38.31
C THR A 2 21.79 -69.89 -36.94
N THR A 3 22.33 -69.11 -35.99
CA THR A 3 21.69 -67.97 -35.26
C THR A 3 22.69 -67.22 -34.34
N GLU A 4 22.47 -65.90 -34.13
CA GLU A 4 22.60 -65.07 -32.88
C GLU A 4 23.96 -65.02 -32.09
N ARG A 5 24.43 -63.95 -31.42
CA ARG A 5 23.94 -62.63 -30.95
C ARG A 5 25.12 -61.81 -30.35
N ASN A 6 25.03 -60.48 -30.40
CA ASN A 6 25.54 -59.40 -29.51
C ASN A 6 27.01 -59.42 -29.01
N ASN A 7 27.89 -58.46 -29.35
CA ASN A 7 27.91 -56.99 -29.22
C ASN A 7 28.16 -56.44 -27.80
N ASP A 8 29.22 -55.63 -27.74
CA ASP A 8 29.58 -54.57 -26.79
C ASP A 8 30.30 -54.90 -25.46
N ASN A 9 31.63 -54.80 -25.56
CA ASN A 9 32.57 -54.40 -24.52
C ASN A 9 32.24 -53.01 -23.93
N ASN A 10 32.72 -52.80 -22.70
CA ASN A 10 32.97 -51.52 -22.02
C ASN A 10 31.81 -50.88 -21.25
N ASN A 11 31.61 -51.31 -20.00
CA ASN A 11 30.90 -50.56 -18.96
C ASN A 11 31.86 -50.11 -17.84
N ASP A 12 33.02 -49.56 -18.22
CA ASP A 12 33.87 -48.75 -17.33
C ASP A 12 33.42 -47.28 -17.38
N LEU A 13 32.24 -46.99 -16.84
CA LEU A 13 31.80 -45.63 -16.49
C LEU A 13 30.89 -45.71 -15.24
N LEU A 14 31.46 -46.16 -14.13
CA LEU A 14 30.84 -45.99 -12.82
C LEU A 14 30.90 -44.51 -12.43
N ASP A 15 29.77 -43.83 -12.62
CA ASP A 15 29.28 -42.64 -11.91
C ASP A 15 30.32 -41.86 -11.07
N GLU A 16 31.09 -41.01 -11.76
CA GLU A 16 31.67 -39.81 -11.15
C GLU A 16 30.54 -38.98 -10.52
N PRO A 17 30.57 -38.67 -9.20
CA PRO A 17 29.55 -37.85 -8.57
C PRO A 17 29.62 -36.45 -9.17
N ASN A 18 28.63 -36.13 -9.97
CA ASN A 18 28.48 -34.92 -10.76
C ASN A 18 28.47 -33.64 -9.88
N GLU A 19 29.65 -33.21 -9.42
CA GLU A 19 29.90 -32.04 -8.57
C GLU A 19 29.47 -30.73 -9.24
N HIS A 20 29.22 -30.78 -10.55
CA HIS A 20 28.79 -29.65 -11.37
C HIS A 20 27.26 -29.38 -11.33
N ARG A 21 26.43 -30.26 -10.73
CA ARG A 21 24.98 -30.05 -10.58
C ARG A 21 24.56 -29.42 -9.24
N ARG A 22 25.50 -28.86 -8.46
CA ARG A 22 25.23 -28.13 -7.21
C ARG A 22 25.52 -26.63 -7.25
N LYS A 23 25.60 -26.02 -8.43
CA LYS A 23 25.70 -24.56 -8.55
C LYS A 23 24.42 -23.98 -9.15
N THR A 24 23.64 -23.32 -8.28
CA THR A 24 22.51 -22.37 -8.52
C THR A 24 21.20 -22.69 -7.77
N VAL A 25 21.27 -23.17 -6.53
CA VAL A 25 20.22 -22.74 -5.58
C VAL A 25 20.44 -21.25 -5.36
N LYS A 26 19.79 -20.41 -6.17
CA LYS A 26 19.74 -18.94 -5.99
C LYS A 26 19.38 -18.68 -4.53
N ARG A 27 20.37 -18.25 -3.72
CA ARG A 27 20.14 -17.83 -2.33
C ARG A 27 19.00 -16.83 -2.37
N ARG A 28 17.94 -17.10 -1.59
CA ARG A 28 16.84 -16.16 -1.50
C ARG A 28 17.39 -14.90 -0.82
N PRO A 29 17.22 -13.68 -1.37
CA PRO A 29 17.24 -12.49 -0.54
C PRO A 29 16.28 -12.75 0.62
N ILE A 30 16.81 -12.87 1.81
CA ILE A 30 16.02 -13.12 3.02
C ILE A 30 15.40 -11.77 3.33
N VAL A 31 14.15 -11.56 2.92
CA VAL A 31 13.38 -10.53 3.59
C VAL A 31 13.35 -10.91 5.07
N PRO A 32 13.67 -9.99 5.98
CA PRO A 32 13.58 -10.29 7.39
C PRO A 32 12.09 -10.40 7.70
N ASP A 33 11.53 -11.61 7.69
CA ASP A 33 10.15 -11.91 8.14
C ASP A 33 10.03 -11.67 9.68
N GLY A 34 10.50 -10.51 10.16
CA GLY A 34 10.72 -10.12 11.55
C GLY A 34 11.69 -8.93 11.71
N GLY A 35 12.13 -8.67 12.94
CA GLY A 35 13.06 -7.57 13.27
C GLY A 35 12.43 -6.18 13.05
N TRP A 36 13.15 -5.29 12.35
CA TRP A 36 12.70 -3.92 12.07
C TRP A 36 11.40 -3.85 11.24
N GLY A 37 11.02 -4.95 10.57
CA GLY A 37 9.75 -5.03 9.86
C GLY A 37 8.52 -4.80 10.76
N TRP A 38 8.57 -5.19 12.04
CA TRP A 38 7.47 -4.94 12.99
C TRP A 38 7.34 -3.47 13.39
N ILE A 39 8.45 -2.73 13.45
CA ILE A 39 8.44 -1.28 13.67
C ILE A 39 7.77 -0.57 12.49
N ILE A 40 7.99 -1.07 11.27
CA ILE A 40 7.35 -0.55 10.06
C ILE A 40 5.86 -0.90 10.01
N VAL A 41 5.47 -2.09 10.49
CA VAL A 41 4.04 -2.43 10.68
C VAL A 41 3.40 -1.46 11.67
N PHE A 42 4.02 -1.21 12.82
CA PHE A 42 3.51 -0.25 13.80
C PHE A 42 3.43 1.17 13.25
N SER A 43 4.46 1.62 12.53
CA SER A 43 4.46 2.93 11.87
C SER A 43 3.34 3.05 10.84
N SER A 44 3.17 2.06 9.97
CA SER A 44 2.07 2.01 9.02
C SER A 44 0.71 1.98 9.71
N PHE A 45 0.58 1.21 10.79
CA PHE A 45 -0.63 1.14 11.61
C PHE A 45 -1.01 2.52 12.17
N MET A 46 -0.06 3.25 12.76
CA MET A 46 -0.28 4.59 13.29
C MET A 46 -0.66 5.59 12.20
N ILE A 47 -0.04 5.50 11.02
CA ILE A 47 -0.38 6.36 9.88
C ILE A 47 -1.82 6.14 9.44
N HIS A 48 -2.26 4.89 9.24
CA HIS A 48 -3.65 4.60 8.85
C HIS A 48 -4.63 4.94 9.97
N PHE A 49 -4.27 4.67 11.23
CA PHE A 49 -5.08 5.04 12.40
C PHE A 49 -5.37 6.53 12.46
N ILE A 50 -4.35 7.38 12.26
CA ILE A 50 -4.52 8.84 12.30
C ILE A 50 -5.24 9.32 11.04
N MET A 51 -4.78 8.93 9.86
CA MET A 51 -5.28 9.46 8.59
C MET A 51 -6.73 9.05 8.31
N ASP A 52 -7.06 7.76 8.45
CA ASP A 52 -8.43 7.28 8.22
C ASP A 52 -9.34 7.65 9.38
N GLY A 53 -8.82 7.66 10.62
CA GLY A 53 -9.55 8.15 11.78
C GLY A 53 -10.01 9.59 11.61
N ILE A 54 -9.13 10.48 11.13
CA ILE A 54 -9.49 11.86 10.79
C ILE A 54 -10.51 11.86 9.64
N THR A 55 -10.17 11.24 8.50
CA THR A 55 -10.96 11.32 7.26
C THR A 55 -12.40 10.84 7.46
N TYR A 56 -12.60 9.72 8.15
CA TYR A 56 -13.93 9.15 8.34
C TYR A 56 -14.71 9.76 9.52
N SER A 57 -14.04 10.43 10.46
CA SER A 57 -14.74 11.17 11.53
C SER A 57 -15.16 12.59 11.12
N MET A 58 -14.61 13.13 10.02
CA MET A 58 -14.89 14.51 9.60
C MET A 58 -16.38 14.80 9.40
N GLY A 59 -17.14 13.82 8.89
CA GLY A 59 -18.57 13.96 8.64
C GLY A 59 -19.38 14.24 9.91
N ASP A 60 -19.00 13.64 11.04
CA ASP A 60 -19.71 13.84 12.31
C ASP A 60 -19.26 15.12 13.00
N ILE A 61 -17.97 15.47 12.88
CA ILE A 61 -17.36 16.60 13.59
C ILE A 61 -17.66 17.94 12.91
N TYR A 62 -17.54 18.00 11.58
CA TYR A 62 -17.51 19.28 10.85
C TYR A 62 -18.82 19.63 10.17
N LEU A 63 -19.71 18.67 9.93
CA LEU A 63 -20.90 18.91 9.14
C LEU A 63 -21.81 19.98 9.78
N GLU A 64 -22.26 19.78 11.02
CA GLU A 64 -23.16 20.74 11.70
C GLU A 64 -22.50 22.12 11.95
N PRO A 65 -21.24 22.22 12.44
CA PRO A 65 -20.56 23.50 12.60
C PRO A 65 -20.32 24.26 11.28
N MET A 66 -20.02 23.55 10.18
CA MET A 66 -19.83 24.20 8.88
C MET A 66 -21.15 24.63 8.26
N LEU A 67 -22.24 23.89 8.47
CA LEU A 67 -23.57 24.28 7.99
C LEU A 67 -24.06 25.56 8.67
N SER A 68 -23.92 25.63 9.99
CA SER A 68 -24.32 26.80 10.77
C SER A 68 -23.47 28.04 10.44
N SER A 69 -22.16 27.89 10.27
CA SER A 69 -21.25 29.00 9.95
C SER A 69 -21.34 29.51 8.51
N LEU A 70 -21.46 28.60 7.53
CA LEU A 70 -21.50 28.95 6.11
C LEU A 70 -22.92 29.21 5.57
N LYS A 71 -23.97 28.84 6.33
CA LYS A 71 -25.39 28.92 5.93
C LYS A 71 -25.66 28.21 4.59
N LEU A 72 -25.00 27.08 4.37
CA LEU A 72 -25.11 26.28 3.15
C LEU A 72 -25.93 25.01 3.39
N ASN A 73 -26.29 24.32 2.30
CA ASN A 73 -26.93 23.01 2.36
C ASN A 73 -25.89 21.91 2.67
N ARG A 74 -26.34 20.85 3.36
CA ARG A 74 -25.59 19.62 3.69
C ARG A 74 -24.81 19.07 2.50
N GLY A 75 -25.42 19.08 1.33
CA GLY A 75 -24.81 18.58 0.09
C GLY A 75 -23.46 19.23 -0.22
N TYR A 76 -23.36 20.55 -0.14
CA TYR A 76 -22.12 21.26 -0.44
C TYR A 76 -20.99 20.92 0.52
N VAL A 77 -21.28 20.85 1.83
CA VAL A 77 -20.26 20.49 2.82
C VAL A 77 -19.82 19.03 2.66
N SER A 78 -20.75 18.10 2.41
CA SER A 78 -20.41 16.69 2.20
C SER A 78 -19.51 16.42 0.99
N ILE A 79 -19.58 17.27 -0.04
CA ILE A 79 -18.71 17.17 -1.21
C ILE A 79 -17.24 17.39 -0.82
N ILE A 80 -16.94 18.19 0.21
CA ILE A 80 -15.56 18.41 0.65
C ILE A 80 -14.91 17.07 1.06
N PHE A 81 -15.62 16.29 1.88
CA PHE A 81 -15.13 14.99 2.38
C PHE A 81 -15.07 13.95 1.26
N ALA A 82 -16.08 13.91 0.40
CA ALA A 82 -16.07 13.03 -0.77
C ALA A 82 -14.90 13.36 -1.72
N PHE A 83 -14.59 14.64 -1.89
CA PHE A 83 -13.49 15.11 -2.74
C PHE A 83 -12.13 14.76 -2.13
N LEU A 84 -11.95 14.94 -0.81
CA LEU A 84 -10.76 14.52 -0.07
C LEU A 84 -10.44 13.04 -0.33
N GLU A 85 -11.42 12.15 -0.13
CA GLU A 85 -11.21 10.70 -0.29
C GLU A 85 -11.02 10.32 -1.77
N SER A 86 -11.80 10.91 -2.68
CA SER A 86 -11.67 10.67 -4.11
C SER A 86 -10.28 11.02 -4.63
N ILE A 87 -9.74 12.17 -4.21
CA ILE A 87 -8.39 12.61 -4.59
C ILE A 87 -7.32 11.72 -3.93
N THR A 88 -7.51 11.31 -2.67
CA THR A 88 -6.62 10.38 -1.96
C THR A 88 -6.45 9.07 -2.74
N LEU A 89 -7.56 8.47 -3.18
CA LEU A 89 -7.54 7.24 -3.98
C LEU A 89 -7.03 7.48 -5.41
N ALA A 90 -7.41 8.59 -6.05
CA ALA A 90 -6.93 8.95 -7.38
C ALA A 90 -5.42 9.22 -7.42
N ALA A 91 -4.82 9.64 -6.31
CA ALA A 91 -3.39 9.84 -6.17
C ALA A 91 -2.59 8.53 -6.03
N ALA A 92 -3.24 7.37 -5.85
CA ALA A 92 -2.56 6.09 -5.64
C ALA A 92 -1.57 5.68 -6.78
N PRO A 93 -1.89 5.83 -8.08
CA PRO A 93 -0.94 5.53 -9.16
C PRO A 93 0.29 6.46 -9.12
N ILE A 94 0.05 7.75 -8.89
CA ILE A 94 1.09 8.78 -8.80
C ILE A 94 2.01 8.48 -7.61
N SER A 95 1.41 8.17 -6.47
CA SER A 95 2.09 7.75 -5.24
C SER A 95 2.93 6.49 -5.47
N THR A 96 2.44 5.54 -6.27
CA THR A 96 3.19 4.32 -6.63
C THR A 96 4.46 4.66 -7.43
N VAL A 97 4.35 5.54 -8.43
CA VAL A 97 5.49 5.96 -9.24
C VAL A 97 6.53 6.65 -8.37
N PHE A 98 6.11 7.62 -7.55
CA PHE A 98 7.01 8.37 -6.68
C PHE A 98 7.66 7.49 -5.60
N THR A 99 6.90 6.55 -5.02
CA THR A 99 7.44 5.60 -4.04
C THR A 99 8.52 4.72 -4.67
N ASN A 100 8.33 4.31 -5.92
CA ASN A 100 9.30 3.47 -6.63
C ASN A 100 10.57 4.21 -7.07
N THR A 101 10.51 5.54 -7.24
CA THR A 101 11.66 6.37 -7.67
C THR A 101 12.40 7.02 -6.51
N PHE A 102 11.69 7.60 -5.54
CA PHE A 102 12.26 8.37 -4.43
C PHE A 102 12.30 7.62 -3.10
N GLY A 103 11.61 6.48 -3.02
CA GLY A 103 11.50 5.63 -1.84
C GLY A 103 10.35 6.03 -0.90
N SER A 104 9.80 5.05 -0.18
CA SER A 104 8.64 5.23 0.70
C SER A 104 8.84 6.33 1.74
N ARG A 105 9.99 6.37 2.42
CA ARG A 105 10.30 7.33 3.49
C ARG A 105 10.08 8.78 3.08
N LYS A 106 10.67 9.21 1.96
CA LYS A 106 10.62 10.61 1.53
C LYS A 106 9.21 11.00 1.12
N ILE A 107 8.52 10.11 0.40
CA ILE A 107 7.17 10.37 -0.11
C ILE A 107 6.15 10.43 1.03
N THR A 108 6.23 9.54 2.03
CA THR A 108 5.39 9.60 3.23
C THR A 108 5.58 10.91 4.00
N ILE A 109 6.82 11.39 4.16
CA ILE A 109 7.09 12.67 4.86
C ILE A 109 6.53 13.86 4.08
N VAL A 110 6.73 13.90 2.76
CA VAL A 110 6.18 14.96 1.90
C VAL A 110 4.65 14.95 1.93
N GLY A 111 4.04 13.75 1.87
CA GLY A 111 2.59 13.58 1.97
C GLY A 111 2.04 14.09 3.31
N ALA A 112 2.68 13.72 4.43
CA ALA A 112 2.29 14.16 5.77
C ALA A 112 2.38 15.69 5.94
N ILE A 113 3.45 16.32 5.46
CA ILE A 113 3.61 17.77 5.49
C ILE A 113 2.54 18.46 4.63
N LEU A 114 2.28 17.93 3.43
CA LEU A 114 1.27 18.48 2.53
C LEU A 114 -0.14 18.35 3.09
N ALA A 115 -0.47 17.20 3.69
CA ALA A 115 -1.74 16.96 4.36
C ALA A 115 -1.93 17.93 5.54
N SER A 116 -0.92 18.01 6.41
CA SER A 116 -0.88 18.95 7.53
C SER A 116 -1.06 20.40 7.09
N LEU A 117 -0.39 20.82 6.01
CA LEU A 117 -0.53 22.16 5.44
C LEU A 117 -1.95 22.41 4.93
N GLY A 118 -2.58 21.43 4.28
CA GLY A 118 -3.97 21.55 3.81
C GLY A 118 -4.94 21.82 4.96
N PHE A 119 -4.86 21.03 6.04
CA PHE A 119 -5.69 21.22 7.23
C PHE A 119 -5.38 22.55 7.96
N PHE A 120 -4.10 22.91 8.07
CA PHE A 120 -3.69 24.17 8.68
C PHE A 120 -4.21 25.40 7.91
N LEU A 121 -4.09 25.41 6.58
CA LEU A 121 -4.58 26.50 5.75
C LEU A 121 -6.11 26.62 5.80
N SER A 122 -6.82 25.49 5.93
CA SER A 122 -8.29 25.47 6.03
C SER A 122 -8.81 26.30 7.20
N ARG A 123 -8.05 26.38 8.30
CA ARG A 123 -8.38 27.18 9.49
C ARG A 123 -8.56 28.67 9.17
N LEU A 124 -7.81 29.19 8.21
CA LEU A 124 -7.71 30.64 7.94
C LEU A 124 -8.91 31.18 7.15
N TRP A 125 -9.63 30.31 6.45
CA TRP A 125 -10.69 30.72 5.52
C TRP A 125 -12.07 30.34 6.04
N THR A 126 -13.06 31.19 5.76
CA THR A 126 -14.48 30.96 6.09
C THR A 126 -15.33 30.91 4.82
N ASN A 127 -14.78 30.35 3.75
CA ASN A 127 -15.47 30.21 2.48
C ASN A 127 -15.25 28.80 1.92
N ILE A 128 -16.35 28.17 1.51
CA ILE A 128 -16.40 26.79 1.06
C ILE A 128 -15.45 26.47 -0.10
N TYR A 129 -15.23 27.41 -1.02
CA TYR A 129 -14.33 27.20 -2.16
C TYR A 129 -12.89 26.95 -1.69
N TYR A 130 -12.45 27.61 -0.62
CA TYR A 130 -11.12 27.35 -0.05
C TYR A 130 -11.06 25.98 0.60
N TYR A 131 -12.14 25.49 1.23
CA TYR A 131 -12.16 24.14 1.80
C TYR A 131 -12.07 23.04 0.72
N TYR A 132 -12.67 23.23 -0.46
CA TYR A 132 -12.48 22.30 -1.58
C TYR A 132 -11.02 22.23 -2.04
N VAL A 133 -10.31 23.37 -2.05
CA VAL A 133 -8.91 23.41 -2.46
C VAL A 133 -7.99 22.90 -1.36
N THR A 134 -8.19 23.32 -0.12
CA THR A 134 -7.28 23.04 1.00
C THR A 134 -7.48 21.63 1.56
N ILE A 135 -8.68 21.29 2.02
CA ILE A 135 -8.99 19.93 2.51
C ILE A 135 -9.11 18.98 1.32
N GLY A 136 -9.93 19.31 0.34
CA GLY A 136 -10.23 18.39 -0.75
C GLY A 136 -9.00 18.06 -1.62
N LEU A 137 -8.38 19.08 -2.22
CA LEU A 137 -7.28 18.88 -3.17
C LEU A 137 -5.91 18.74 -2.47
N ILE A 138 -5.48 19.73 -1.69
CA ILE A 138 -4.14 19.75 -1.08
C ILE A 138 -4.01 18.61 -0.07
N ALA A 139 -4.95 18.49 0.88
CA ALA A 139 -4.87 17.44 1.87
C ALA A 139 -5.13 16.05 1.25
N GLY A 140 -6.03 15.93 0.27
CA GLY A 140 -6.26 14.67 -0.45
C GLY A 140 -5.03 14.15 -1.18
N ILE A 141 -4.29 15.03 -1.88
CA ILE A 141 -3.01 14.63 -2.50
C ILE A 141 -2.00 14.22 -1.42
N GLY A 142 -1.93 14.96 -0.31
CA GLY A 142 -1.06 14.64 0.83
C GLY A 142 -1.35 13.26 1.43
N CYS A 143 -2.62 12.98 1.71
CA CYS A 143 -3.09 11.69 2.23
C CYS A 143 -2.79 10.55 1.24
N GLY A 144 -3.04 10.73 -0.06
CA GLY A 144 -2.74 9.70 -1.06
C GLY A 144 -1.23 9.41 -1.23
N LEU A 145 -0.39 10.43 -1.10
CA LEU A 145 1.06 10.29 -1.04
C LEU A 145 1.56 9.63 0.26
N MET A 146 0.74 9.59 1.30
CA MET A 146 1.08 8.97 2.59
C MET A 146 0.55 7.52 2.70
N TYR A 147 -0.69 7.29 2.28
CA TYR A 147 -1.42 6.02 2.34
C TYR A 147 -0.63 4.87 1.70
N LEU A 148 -0.33 5.02 0.41
CA LEU A 148 0.22 3.92 -0.37
C LEU A 148 1.66 3.53 0.04
N PRO A 149 2.62 4.46 0.22
CA PRO A 149 3.95 4.06 0.64
C PRO A 149 3.95 3.44 2.04
N ALA A 150 3.01 3.81 2.91
CA ALA A 150 2.87 3.19 4.22
C ALA A 150 2.56 1.70 4.11
N ILE A 151 1.52 1.32 3.38
CA ILE A 151 1.12 -0.10 3.25
C ILE A 151 2.12 -0.91 2.40
N VAL A 152 2.69 -0.28 1.37
CA VAL A 152 3.65 -0.94 0.48
C VAL A 152 4.99 -1.19 1.18
N SER A 153 5.41 -0.30 2.10
CA SER A 153 6.65 -0.48 2.88
C SER A 153 6.62 -1.76 3.72
N VAL A 154 5.50 -2.05 4.38
CA VAL A 154 5.26 -3.31 5.10
C VAL A 154 5.39 -4.51 4.16
N GLY A 155 4.79 -4.39 2.96
CA GLY A 155 4.86 -5.42 1.93
C GLY A 155 6.26 -5.66 1.36
N TYR A 156 7.25 -4.79 1.58
CA TYR A 156 8.66 -5.03 1.22
C TYR A 156 9.42 -5.85 2.28
N TYR A 157 9.05 -5.71 3.55
CA TYR A 157 9.74 -6.37 4.67
C TYR A 157 9.30 -7.82 4.89
N PHE A 158 8.09 -8.21 4.47
CA PHE A 158 7.56 -9.56 4.68
C PHE A 158 7.29 -10.30 3.35
N GLU A 159 7.68 -11.57 3.25
CA GLU A 159 7.37 -12.46 2.11
C GLU A 159 6.42 -13.56 2.56
N ARG A 160 6.75 -14.30 3.63
CA ARG A 160 5.90 -15.42 4.09
C ARG A 160 4.69 -14.94 4.89
N LYS A 161 4.87 -13.89 5.71
CA LYS A 161 3.81 -13.30 6.55
C LYS A 161 3.22 -12.01 5.98
N ARG A 162 3.38 -11.78 4.67
CA ARG A 162 3.04 -10.51 4.03
C ARG A 162 1.60 -10.06 4.26
N SER A 163 0.63 -10.93 3.95
CA SER A 163 -0.79 -10.59 4.09
C SER A 163 -1.19 -10.34 5.55
N PHE A 164 -0.58 -11.09 6.49
CA PHE A 164 -0.83 -10.90 7.91
C PHE A 164 -0.27 -9.57 8.42
N ALA A 165 0.96 -9.21 8.02
CA ALA A 165 1.58 -7.94 8.40
C ALA A 165 0.85 -6.73 7.80
N ILE A 166 0.44 -6.82 6.53
CA ILE A 166 -0.40 -5.80 5.88
C ILE A 166 -1.75 -5.70 6.59
N GLY A 167 -2.38 -6.84 6.91
CA GLY A 167 -3.64 -6.85 7.65
C GLY A 167 -3.55 -6.15 9.00
N ILE A 168 -2.49 -6.43 9.78
CA ILE A 168 -2.26 -5.71 11.05
C ILE A 168 -2.10 -4.21 10.81
N ALA A 169 -1.32 -3.80 9.80
CA ALA A 169 -1.14 -2.39 9.49
C ALA A 169 -2.48 -1.71 9.12
N ASP A 170 -3.32 -2.38 8.33
CA ASP A 170 -4.60 -1.89 7.86
C ASP A 170 -5.68 -1.86 8.96
N CYS A 171 -5.60 -2.75 9.96
CA CYS A 171 -6.47 -2.70 11.15
C CYS A 171 -6.42 -1.36 11.89
N GLY A 172 -5.36 -0.56 11.70
CA GLY A 172 -5.27 0.79 12.23
C GLY A 172 -6.42 1.68 11.76
N SER A 173 -6.81 1.56 10.48
CA SER A 173 -7.92 2.29 9.88
C SER A 173 -9.23 2.08 10.63
N GLY A 174 -9.59 0.82 10.90
CA GLY A 174 -10.81 0.46 11.62
C GLY A 174 -10.81 0.98 13.05
N LEU A 175 -9.69 0.84 13.76
CA LEU A 175 -9.57 1.37 15.14
C LEU A 175 -9.62 2.89 15.18
N GLY A 176 -9.00 3.58 14.20
CA GLY A 176 -9.05 5.03 14.08
C GLY A 176 -10.48 5.52 13.85
N THR A 177 -11.19 4.87 12.92
CA THR A 177 -12.58 5.20 12.58
C THR A 177 -13.53 5.01 13.76
N ILE A 178 -13.26 4.05 14.65
CA ILE A 178 -14.05 3.88 15.87
C ILE A 178 -13.64 4.92 16.94
N ALA A 179 -12.35 5.18 17.12
CA ALA A 179 -11.87 6.02 18.21
C ALA A 179 -12.15 7.52 17.99
N PHE A 180 -11.81 8.05 16.81
CA PHE A 180 -11.84 9.49 16.55
C PHE A 180 -13.23 10.14 16.72
N PRO A 181 -14.36 9.52 16.29
CA PRO A 181 -15.69 10.08 16.52
C PRO A 181 -16.06 10.24 18.00
N PHE A 182 -15.46 9.50 18.93
CA PHE A 182 -15.67 9.72 20.37
C PHE A 182 -14.68 10.73 20.96
N PHE A 183 -13.40 10.63 20.58
CA PHE A 183 -12.36 11.46 21.16
C PHE A 183 -12.42 12.92 20.67
N ILE A 184 -12.64 13.15 19.37
CA ILE A 184 -12.58 14.50 18.81
C ILE A 184 -13.70 15.41 19.33
N PRO A 185 -14.98 14.99 19.36
CA PRO A 185 -16.04 15.81 19.97
C PRO A 185 -15.78 16.10 21.44
N TRP A 186 -15.28 15.12 22.20
CA TRP A 186 -14.92 15.32 23.62
C TRP A 186 -13.81 16.38 23.79
N ILE A 187 -12.77 16.33 22.95
CA ILE A 187 -11.70 17.34 22.94
C ILE A 187 -12.25 18.72 22.52
N MET A 188 -13.13 18.74 21.51
CA MET A 188 -13.74 19.96 20.98
C MET A 188 -14.57 20.69 22.04
N GLU A 189 -15.34 19.94 22.83
CA GLU A 189 -16.15 20.49 23.92
C GLU A 189 -15.29 21.01 25.08
N HIS A 190 -14.31 20.23 25.55
CA HIS A 190 -13.52 20.58 26.75
C HIS A 190 -12.39 21.59 26.50
N PHE A 191 -11.70 21.52 25.37
CA PHE A 191 -10.50 22.33 25.12
C PHE A 191 -10.73 23.49 24.15
N PHE A 192 -11.64 23.34 23.20
CA PHE A 192 -11.82 24.31 22.11
C PHE A 192 -13.15 25.07 22.16
N SER A 193 -13.95 24.92 23.22
CA SER A 193 -15.23 25.64 23.39
C SER A 193 -16.15 25.50 22.17
N ASN A 194 -16.20 24.32 21.54
CA ASN A 194 -16.94 24.03 20.32
C ASN A 194 -16.48 24.78 19.05
N ASP A 195 -15.23 25.26 19.01
CA ASP A 195 -14.64 25.79 17.77
C ASP A 195 -14.03 24.68 16.92
N TYR A 196 -14.68 24.37 15.79
CA TYR A 196 -14.20 23.39 14.81
C TYR A 196 -12.85 23.77 14.19
N LYS A 197 -12.50 25.07 14.16
CA LYS A 197 -11.19 25.53 13.67
C LYS A 197 -10.04 25.15 14.60
N GLY A 198 -10.33 24.95 15.88
CA GLY A 198 -9.41 24.38 16.86
C GLY A 198 -9.05 22.93 16.51
N ILE A 199 -10.05 22.14 16.13
CA ILE A 199 -9.87 20.75 15.73
C ILE A 199 -9.10 20.62 14.42
N LEU A 200 -9.34 21.48 13.42
CA LEU A 200 -8.53 21.49 12.20
C LEU A 200 -7.03 21.69 12.49
N LEU A 201 -6.70 22.50 13.50
CA LEU A 201 -5.31 22.67 13.94
C LEU A 201 -4.78 21.41 14.62
N LEU A 202 -5.56 20.79 15.51
CA LEU A 202 -5.18 19.53 16.15
C LEU A 202 -4.91 18.43 15.11
N GLU A 203 -5.81 18.25 14.15
CA GLU A 203 -5.68 17.29 13.06
C GLU A 203 -4.47 17.59 12.17
N SER A 204 -4.17 18.86 11.91
CA SER A 204 -2.94 19.24 11.20
C SER A 204 -1.67 18.79 11.94
N VAL A 205 -1.65 18.86 13.27
CA VAL A 205 -0.52 18.40 14.10
C VAL A 205 -0.43 16.87 14.12
N LEU A 206 -1.57 16.18 14.24
CA LEU A 206 -1.62 14.72 14.17
C LEU A 206 -1.12 14.20 12.80
N LEU A 207 -1.53 14.83 11.71
CA LEU A 207 -1.02 14.49 10.37
C LEU A 207 0.48 14.80 10.23
N LEU A 208 0.98 15.86 10.88
CA LEU A 208 2.42 16.12 10.91
C LEU A 208 3.19 15.05 11.70
N MET A 209 2.60 14.48 12.77
CA MET A 209 3.18 13.33 13.48
C MET A 209 3.34 12.10 12.58
N CYS A 210 2.51 11.96 11.53
CA CYS A 210 2.71 10.92 10.51
C CYS A 210 4.05 11.06 9.76
N ALA A 211 4.63 12.26 9.67
CA ALA A 211 5.97 12.44 9.13
C ALA A 211 7.03 11.76 10.01
N PHE A 212 6.86 11.79 11.33
CA PHE A 212 7.74 11.08 12.26
C PHE A 212 7.64 9.56 12.06
N PHE A 213 6.43 9.02 11.92
CA PHE A 213 6.23 7.61 11.59
C PHE A 213 6.84 7.27 10.21
N GLY A 214 6.74 8.17 9.23
CA GLY A 214 7.41 8.04 7.94
C GLY A 214 8.94 7.95 8.05
N LEU A 215 9.58 8.62 9.02
CA LEU A 215 11.02 8.48 9.27
C LEU A 215 11.42 7.07 9.71
N LEU A 216 10.53 6.35 10.41
CA LEU A 216 10.75 4.97 10.85
C LEU A 216 10.71 3.95 9.70
N MET A 217 10.11 4.33 8.55
CA MET A 217 10.05 3.51 7.33
C MET A 217 11.39 3.48 6.62
N VAL A 218 12.36 2.80 7.21
CA VAL A 218 13.69 2.62 6.63
C VAL A 218 13.56 1.85 5.31
N PRO A 219 14.16 2.33 4.20
CA PRO A 219 14.15 1.58 2.95
C PRO A 219 15.00 0.31 3.06
N LEU A 220 14.53 -0.81 2.49
CA LEU A 220 15.37 -2.01 2.33
C LEU A 220 16.59 -1.67 1.45
N PRO A 221 17.79 -2.18 1.76
CA PRO A 221 18.96 -2.07 0.90
C PRO A 221 18.65 -2.49 -0.55
N ILE A 222 19.14 -1.69 -1.51
CA ILE A 222 18.81 -1.75 -2.95
C ILE A 222 19.01 -3.15 -3.54
N GLU A 223 19.99 -3.90 -3.04
CA GLU A 223 20.33 -5.25 -3.48
C GLU A 223 19.17 -6.26 -3.32
N LEU A 224 18.33 -6.09 -2.29
CA LEU A 224 17.13 -6.91 -2.08
C LEU A 224 16.00 -6.52 -3.04
N SER A 225 15.96 -5.27 -3.49
CA SER A 225 14.90 -4.72 -4.35
C SER A 225 15.05 -5.15 -5.82
N GLU A 226 16.26 -5.19 -6.35
CA GLU A 226 16.55 -5.68 -7.71
C GLU A 226 16.26 -7.17 -7.82
N GLN A 227 16.66 -7.94 -6.81
CA GLN A 227 16.39 -9.37 -6.75
C GLN A 227 14.88 -9.65 -6.64
N ARG A 228 14.11 -8.80 -5.95
CA ARG A 228 12.64 -8.87 -5.92
C ARG A 228 12.01 -8.57 -7.28
N ARG A 229 12.46 -7.50 -7.97
CA ARG A 229 11.98 -7.15 -9.32
C ARG A 229 12.26 -8.29 -10.31
N ALA A 230 13.46 -8.87 -10.26
CA ALA A 230 13.82 -10.03 -11.08
C ALA A 230 12.92 -11.25 -10.80
N ARG A 231 12.60 -11.51 -9.52
CA ARG A 231 11.69 -12.61 -9.12
C ARG A 231 10.25 -12.40 -9.56
N LEU A 232 9.73 -11.18 -9.46
CA LEU A 232 8.36 -10.88 -9.89
C LEU A 232 8.22 -11.05 -11.41
N LYS A 233 9.23 -10.64 -12.19
CA LYS A 233 9.31 -10.91 -13.63
C LYS A 233 9.32 -12.40 -13.91
N LEU A 234 10.18 -13.17 -13.25
CA LEU A 234 10.22 -14.64 -13.37
C LEU A 234 8.89 -15.32 -13.03
N ARG A 235 8.20 -14.87 -11.96
CA ARG A 235 6.87 -15.41 -11.60
C ARG A 235 5.80 -15.06 -12.62
N ALA A 236 5.81 -13.83 -13.14
CA ALA A 236 4.87 -13.39 -14.18
C ALA A 236 5.10 -14.18 -15.48
N GLU A 237 6.36 -14.38 -15.87
CA GLU A 237 6.74 -15.21 -17.01
C GLU A 237 6.33 -16.67 -16.82
N ALA A 238 6.61 -17.27 -15.66
CA ALA A 238 6.20 -18.64 -15.35
C ALA A 238 4.67 -18.81 -15.38
N LYS A 239 3.92 -17.84 -14.85
CA LYS A 239 2.45 -17.85 -14.90
C LYS A 239 1.95 -17.72 -16.34
N ARG A 240 2.56 -16.87 -17.15
CA ARG A 240 2.24 -16.71 -18.58
C ARG A 240 2.53 -17.99 -19.38
N GLN A 241 3.65 -18.66 -19.10
CA GLN A 241 3.98 -19.95 -19.71
C GLN A 241 2.99 -21.05 -19.31
N ALA A 242 2.59 -21.11 -18.04
CA ALA A 242 1.58 -22.05 -17.58
C ALA A 242 0.22 -21.79 -18.25
N THR A 243 -0.21 -20.53 -18.36
CA THR A 243 -1.43 -20.18 -19.10
C THR A 243 -1.34 -20.57 -20.57
N ASN A 244 -0.24 -20.29 -21.25
CA ASN A 244 -0.06 -20.65 -22.66
C ASN A 244 -0.10 -22.18 -22.88
N LYS A 245 0.52 -22.97 -21.99
CA LYS A 245 0.44 -24.44 -22.07
C LYS A 245 -1.00 -24.95 -21.97
N VAL A 246 -1.80 -24.40 -21.05
CA VAL A 246 -3.21 -24.80 -20.87
C VAL A 246 -4.06 -24.46 -22.10
N VAL A 247 -3.78 -23.33 -22.77
CA VAL A 247 -4.46 -22.96 -24.02
C VAL A 247 -4.08 -23.93 -25.14
N LEU A 248 -2.79 -24.21 -25.31
CA LEU A 248 -2.31 -25.14 -26.34
C LEU A 248 -2.84 -26.58 -26.17
N ASP A 249 -2.91 -27.09 -24.93
CA ASP A 249 -3.49 -28.41 -24.66
C ASP A 249 -4.99 -28.46 -24.97
N LYS A 250 -5.73 -27.37 -24.73
CA LYS A 250 -7.15 -27.30 -25.11
C LYS A 250 -7.35 -27.30 -26.61
N ASP A 251 -6.53 -26.53 -27.34
CA ASP A 251 -6.60 -26.46 -28.80
C ASP A 251 -6.22 -27.80 -29.44
N ASN A 252 -5.18 -28.48 -28.92
CA ASN A 252 -4.80 -29.82 -29.38
C ASN A 252 -5.89 -30.86 -29.11
N ASN A 253 -6.50 -30.85 -27.91
CA ASN A 253 -7.58 -31.77 -27.59
C ASN A 253 -8.84 -31.50 -28.43
N ALA A 254 -9.17 -30.23 -28.70
CA ALA A 254 -10.28 -29.87 -29.58
C ALA A 254 -10.03 -30.33 -31.02
N ASN A 255 -8.81 -30.15 -31.53
CA ASN A 255 -8.44 -30.61 -32.87
C ASN A 255 -8.43 -32.14 -32.98
N GLN A 256 -8.02 -32.86 -31.93
CA GLN A 256 -8.11 -34.32 -31.88
C GLN A 256 -9.57 -34.80 -31.90
N LEU A 257 -10.47 -34.18 -31.13
CA LEU A 257 -11.90 -34.52 -31.14
C LEU A 257 -12.57 -34.25 -32.50
N ILE A 258 -12.15 -33.19 -33.21
CA ILE A 258 -12.63 -32.91 -34.56
C ILE A 258 -12.10 -33.95 -35.55
N THR A 259 -10.86 -34.40 -35.38
CA THR A 259 -10.23 -35.41 -36.26
C THR A 259 -10.81 -36.81 -36.03
N GLU A 260 -11.24 -37.15 -34.81
CA GLU A 260 -11.88 -38.43 -34.49
C GLU A 260 -13.36 -38.51 -34.95
N GLN A 261 -13.98 -37.40 -35.36
CA GLN A 261 -15.36 -37.35 -35.87
C GLN A 261 -15.48 -37.29 -37.40
N GLN A 262 -14.37 -37.37 -38.14
CA GLN A 262 -14.34 -37.44 -39.61
C GLN A 262 -13.96 -38.85 -40.08
#